data_AF-A0AAX6E4M8-F1
#
_entry.id   AF-A0AAX6E4M8-F1
#
_cell.length_a   1.000
_cell.length_b   1.000
_cell.length_c   1.000
_cell.angle_alpha   90.00
_cell.angle_beta   90.00
_cell.angle_gamma   90.00
#
_symmetry.space_group_name_H-M   'P 1'
#
loop_
_entity.id
_entity.type
_entity.pdbx_description
1 polymer ?
#
loop_
_entity_poly.entity_id
_entity_poly.type
_entity_poly.pdbx_seq_one_letter_code
_entity_poly.pdbx_strand_id
1 'polypeptide(L)'
;MGCLVSTPRDAGGNRKRPGSVGELAVFVPGLRIPRSVDVSQPLGDNLPKSLVERLSSMRTRIVVMAAQEAPIAIKPRRKTATQHGGSTLADLLQALEDYLPVLLGLVKHGSELTDKVEFVWTNQEDDAEETSIANAWYEVLSVLHLMAMLCFSEANLLLLPKAAIDGHQPRVLEESRRAAIDVFLKAAGYLDCAISHVLPRIPSEVRRLLPIDLAEENLRALSMQALGQGVDIQLGMAIDSPKATLAVKRRLACEMVKCWHQAQDSITQLAFSDGWGLKHQLFIKWKYVEAKAAAYYYHGMILDEGNTEKSHGMACSGSASSRGVS
;
A
#
# COMPACT_ATOMS: atom_id res chain seq x y z
N MET A 1 -24.16 -19.55 39.83
CA MET A 1 -24.09 -18.32 40.65
C MET A 1 -23.88 -17.14 39.71
N GLY A 2 -24.66 -16.08 39.58
CA GLY A 2 -25.99 -15.69 40.07
C GLY A 2 -26.15 -14.18 39.74
N CYS A 3 -27.19 -13.81 38.95
CA CYS A 3 -27.86 -12.48 38.87
C CYS A 3 -27.05 -11.26 38.33
N LEU A 4 -27.56 -10.29 37.54
CA LEU A 4 -28.90 -9.75 37.26
C LEU A 4 -28.95 -9.08 35.86
N VAL A 5 -30.11 -9.18 35.19
CA VAL A 5 -30.50 -8.34 34.04
C VAL A 5 -30.99 -7.00 34.56
N SER A 6 -30.47 -5.90 34.00
CA SER A 6 -31.03 -4.55 34.17
C SER A 6 -31.47 -4.04 32.81
N THR A 7 -32.77 -4.11 32.51
CA THR A 7 -33.37 -3.38 31.39
C THR A 7 -33.72 -1.97 31.84
N PRO A 8 -33.41 -0.94 31.06
CA PRO A 8 -34.23 0.25 30.99
C PRO A 8 -35.22 0.06 29.85
N ARG A 9 -36.51 -0.04 30.17
CA ARG A 9 -37.55 0.35 29.22
C ARG A 9 -37.48 1.87 29.13
N ASP A 10 -37.08 2.37 27.96
CA ASP A 10 -37.61 3.64 27.47
C ASP A 10 -37.93 3.51 25.99
N ALA A 11 -39.20 3.77 25.69
CA ALA A 11 -39.76 3.91 24.37
C ALA A 11 -39.22 5.19 23.72
N GLY A 12 -38.84 5.11 22.46
CA GLY A 12 -38.42 6.28 21.69
C GLY A 12 -37.36 5.92 20.67
N GLY A 13 -37.80 5.70 19.43
CA GLY A 13 -36.92 5.41 18.32
C GLY A 13 -35.88 6.50 18.12
N ASN A 14 -34.62 6.12 18.31
CA ASN A 14 -33.50 6.67 17.57
C ASN A 14 -32.47 5.55 17.47
N ARG A 15 -32.50 4.82 16.35
CA ARG A 15 -31.37 4.01 15.90
C ARG A 15 -30.16 4.96 15.87
N LYS A 16 -29.36 4.97 16.93
CA LYS A 16 -28.06 5.62 16.93
C LYS A 16 -27.33 5.05 15.72
N ARG A 17 -27.08 5.89 14.72
CA ARG A 17 -26.17 5.56 13.63
C ARG A 17 -24.89 5.06 14.29
N PRO A 18 -24.36 3.88 13.91
CA PRO A 18 -23.03 3.51 14.35
C PRO A 18 -22.11 4.69 13.99
N GLY A 19 -21.40 5.22 15.00
CA GLY A 19 -20.38 6.24 14.77
C GLY A 19 -19.39 5.74 13.72
N SER A 20 -18.76 6.69 13.01
CA SER A 20 -17.84 6.42 11.90
C SER A 20 -16.98 5.19 12.17
N VAL A 21 -17.10 4.20 11.28
CA VAL A 21 -16.28 2.99 11.31
C VAL A 21 -14.81 3.41 11.24
N GLY A 22 -14.10 3.21 12.34
CA GLY A 22 -12.65 3.05 12.46
C GLY A 22 -11.74 4.18 11.95
N GLU A 23 -10.59 4.36 12.60
CA GLU A 23 -9.48 5.04 11.97
C GLU A 23 -8.97 4.20 10.79
N LEU A 24 -8.77 4.81 9.62
CA LEU A 24 -8.18 4.15 8.46
C LEU A 24 -6.68 4.00 8.69
N ALA A 25 -6.22 2.78 8.96
CA ALA A 25 -4.80 2.48 9.11
C ALA A 25 -4.17 2.13 7.75
N VAL A 26 -3.10 2.86 7.40
CA VAL A 26 -2.26 2.53 6.24
C VAL A 26 -0.93 1.95 6.71
N PHE A 27 -0.63 0.72 6.28
CA PHE A 27 0.72 0.18 6.39
C PHE A 27 1.54 0.67 5.22
N VAL A 28 2.59 1.43 5.51
CA VAL A 28 3.56 1.91 4.53
C VAL A 28 4.87 1.17 4.80
N PRO A 29 5.31 0.28 3.91
CA PRO A 29 6.64 -0.32 4.01
C PRO A 29 7.72 0.75 3.89
N GLY A 30 8.92 0.45 4.40
CA GLY A 30 10.09 1.31 4.29
C GLY A 30 10.39 1.74 2.85
N LEU A 31 10.95 2.94 2.69
CA LEU A 31 11.46 3.36 1.40
C LEU A 31 12.78 2.64 1.10
N ARG A 32 12.95 2.16 -0.13
CA ARG A 32 14.27 1.84 -0.66
C ARG A 32 14.92 3.14 -1.13
N ILE A 33 16.10 3.45 -0.62
CA ILE A 33 16.83 4.69 -0.90
C ILE A 33 17.99 4.35 -1.84
N PRO A 34 18.05 4.93 -3.05
CA PRO A 34 19.18 4.69 -3.94
C PRO A 34 20.43 5.40 -3.40
N ARG A 35 21.60 4.77 -3.54
CA ARG A 35 22.90 5.37 -3.24
C ARG A 35 23.56 5.93 -4.48
N SER A 36 24.50 6.84 -4.33
CA SER A 36 25.27 7.37 -5.46
C SER A 36 26.04 6.24 -6.17
N VAL A 37 26.05 6.24 -7.50
CA VAL A 37 26.80 5.29 -8.32
C VAL A 37 27.47 6.04 -9.46
N ASP A 38 28.67 5.62 -9.86
CA ASP A 38 29.30 6.17 -11.06
C ASP A 38 28.78 5.44 -12.30
N VAL A 39 27.90 6.15 -13.03
CA VAL A 39 27.35 5.68 -14.31
C VAL A 39 28.27 6.03 -15.48
N SER A 40 29.21 6.96 -15.28
CA SER A 40 30.00 7.58 -16.34
C SER A 40 31.10 6.66 -16.83
N GLN A 41 31.87 6.07 -15.92
CA GLN A 41 32.90 5.11 -16.25
C GLN A 41 32.37 3.87 -16.99
N PRO A 42 31.33 3.14 -16.51
CA PRO A 42 30.87 1.92 -17.16
C PRO A 42 30.17 2.14 -18.51
N LEU A 43 29.51 3.30 -18.71
CA LEU A 43 28.75 3.57 -19.93
C LEU A 43 29.46 4.51 -20.91
N GLY A 44 30.53 5.19 -20.49
CA GLY A 44 31.18 6.27 -21.23
C GLY A 44 31.66 5.88 -22.63
N ASP A 45 32.16 4.66 -22.80
CA ASP A 45 32.62 4.14 -24.10
C ASP A 45 31.48 3.62 -24.98
N ASN A 46 30.28 3.45 -24.41
CA ASN A 46 29.15 2.78 -25.07
C ASN A 46 28.02 3.74 -25.46
N LEU A 47 27.95 4.91 -24.83
CA LEU A 47 26.88 5.87 -25.01
C LEU A 47 27.43 7.28 -25.24
N PRO A 48 26.72 8.13 -26.01
CA PRO A 48 27.02 9.55 -26.10
C PRO A 48 27.13 10.20 -24.72
N LYS A 49 28.14 11.04 -24.53
CA LYS A 49 28.41 11.75 -23.27
C LYS A 49 27.18 12.47 -22.71
N SER A 50 26.38 13.10 -23.58
CA SER A 50 25.16 13.80 -23.18
C SER A 50 24.09 12.89 -22.57
N LEU A 51 23.98 11.63 -23.02
CA LEU A 51 23.05 10.65 -22.45
C LEU A 51 23.54 10.14 -21.10
N VAL A 52 24.85 9.90 -20.99
CA VAL A 52 25.49 9.48 -19.73
C VAL A 52 25.36 10.59 -18.68
N GLU A 53 25.64 11.84 -19.04
CA GLU A 53 25.47 13.01 -18.17
C GLU A 53 24.00 13.20 -17.76
N ARG A 54 23.05 13.01 -18.68
CA ARG A 54 21.62 13.08 -18.38
C ARG A 54 21.19 11.99 -17.39
N LEU A 55 21.55 10.73 -17.64
CA LEU A 55 21.23 9.60 -16.77
C LEU A 55 21.81 9.80 -15.36
N SER A 56 23.08 10.22 -15.29
CA SER A 56 23.78 10.53 -14.04
C SER A 56 23.09 11.66 -13.27
N SER A 57 22.74 12.77 -13.94
CA SER A 57 22.06 13.90 -13.33
C SER A 57 20.68 13.53 -12.78
N MET A 58 19.88 12.78 -13.55
CA MET A 58 18.55 12.35 -13.12
C MET A 58 18.62 11.42 -11.91
N ARG A 59 19.53 10.45 -11.93
CA ARG A 59 19.73 9.53 -10.80
C ARG A 59 20.23 10.27 -9.56
N THR A 60 21.17 11.19 -9.72
CA THR A 60 21.67 12.03 -8.61
C THR A 60 20.56 12.85 -7.97
N ARG A 61 19.66 13.44 -8.77
CA ARG A 61 18.48 14.15 -8.27
C ARG A 61 17.58 13.23 -7.43
N ILE A 62 17.30 12.02 -7.92
CA ILE A 62 16.50 11.02 -7.19
C ILE A 62 17.16 10.64 -5.85
N VAL A 63 18.47 10.37 -5.85
CA VAL A 63 19.24 10.04 -4.64
C VAL A 63 19.09 11.13 -3.57
N VAL A 64 19.25 12.40 -3.96
CA VAL A 64 19.10 13.54 -3.02
C VAL A 64 17.67 13.62 -2.48
N MET A 65 16.67 13.51 -3.35
CA MET A 65 15.26 13.65 -2.97
C MET A 65 14.78 12.49 -2.09
N ALA A 66 15.15 11.24 -2.43
CA ALA A 66 14.81 10.06 -1.63
C ALA A 66 15.44 10.09 -0.24
N ALA A 67 16.70 10.54 -0.12
CA ALA A 67 17.37 10.70 1.16
C ALA A 67 16.71 11.77 2.05
N GLN A 68 16.08 12.79 1.46
CA GLN A 68 15.33 13.81 2.20
C GLN A 68 13.96 13.31 2.69
N GLU A 69 13.27 12.48 1.91
CA GLU A 69 11.95 11.96 2.30
C GLU A 69 12.01 10.83 3.33
N ALA A 70 13.06 9.99 3.31
CA ALA A 70 13.16 8.83 4.20
C ALA A 70 13.00 9.17 5.70
N PRO A 71 13.71 10.14 6.30
CA PRO A 71 13.54 10.48 7.71
C PRO A 71 12.13 10.97 8.08
N ILE A 72 11.41 11.56 7.11
CA ILE A 72 10.10 12.17 7.32
C ILE A 72 8.99 11.11 7.35
N ALA A 73 9.16 10.01 6.62
CA ALA A 73 8.22 8.88 6.62
C ALA A 73 8.02 8.27 8.03
N ILE A 74 9.03 8.34 8.91
CA ILE A 74 8.99 7.80 10.28
C ILE A 74 8.16 8.68 11.23
N LYS A 75 8.01 9.98 10.95
CA LYS A 75 7.32 10.95 11.83
C LYS A 75 6.47 11.95 11.03
N PRO A 76 5.25 11.57 10.58
CA PRO A 76 4.38 12.43 9.76
C PRO A 76 3.81 13.66 10.49
N ARG A 77 4.03 13.82 11.80
CA ARG A 77 3.34 14.81 12.66
C ARG A 77 3.71 16.29 12.39
N ARG A 78 4.66 16.60 11.51
CA ARG A 78 5.06 18.00 11.21
C ARG A 78 5.38 18.20 9.73
N LYS A 79 4.37 18.44 8.88
CA LYS A 79 4.57 19.24 7.66
C LYS A 79 3.74 20.52 7.77
N THR A 80 4.44 21.64 7.97
CA THR A 80 4.01 22.96 7.49
C THR A 80 4.37 23.01 6.00
N ALA A 81 3.41 23.37 5.15
CA ALA A 81 3.65 23.55 3.72
C ALA A 81 4.90 24.43 3.50
N THR A 82 5.84 23.96 2.69
CA THR A 82 6.94 24.77 2.20
C THR A 82 6.38 25.97 1.44
N GLN A 83 7.11 27.10 1.43
CA GLN A 83 6.70 28.36 0.80
C GLN A 83 6.39 28.23 -0.71
N HIS A 84 6.74 27.10 -1.33
CA HIS A 84 6.32 26.70 -2.66
C HIS A 84 5.38 25.50 -2.48
N GLY A 85 4.10 25.67 -2.81
CA GLY A 85 3.00 24.74 -2.45
C GLY A 85 3.00 23.35 -3.11
N GLY A 86 4.16 22.79 -3.44
CA GLY A 86 4.34 21.41 -3.93
C GLY A 86 4.58 20.41 -2.80
N SER A 87 4.19 19.15 -3.01
CA SER A 87 4.53 18.03 -2.11
C SER A 87 5.85 17.42 -2.55
N THR A 88 6.82 17.34 -1.65
CA THR A 88 8.14 16.74 -1.90
C THR A 88 8.06 15.27 -2.37
N LEU A 89 7.01 14.53 -1.95
CA LEU A 89 6.73 13.18 -2.43
C LEU A 89 6.31 13.17 -3.91
N ALA A 90 5.47 14.12 -4.32
CA ALA A 90 5.00 14.23 -5.70
C ALA A 90 6.15 14.64 -6.63
N ASP A 91 7.02 15.53 -6.18
CA ASP A 91 8.22 15.92 -6.92
C ASP A 91 9.18 14.74 -7.13
N LEU A 92 9.35 13.88 -6.11
CA LEU A 92 10.18 12.67 -6.20
C LEU A 92 9.54 11.64 -7.14
N LEU A 93 8.23 11.43 -7.04
CA LEU A 93 7.50 10.53 -7.94
C LEU A 93 7.65 10.99 -9.41
N GLN A 94 7.52 12.29 -9.67
CA GLN A 94 7.74 12.85 -11.01
C GLN A 94 9.18 12.63 -11.50
N ALA A 95 10.18 12.83 -10.63
CA ALA A 95 11.58 12.58 -10.99
C ALA A 95 11.83 11.11 -11.38
N LEU A 96 11.16 10.16 -10.69
CA LEU A 96 11.20 8.73 -11.04
C LEU A 96 10.48 8.44 -12.36
N GLU A 97 9.33 9.06 -12.61
CA GLU A 97 8.59 8.96 -13.88
C GLU A 97 9.41 9.48 -15.07
N ASP A 98 10.17 10.56 -14.87
CA ASP A 98 11.06 11.10 -15.91
C ASP A 98 12.27 10.19 -16.16
N TYR A 99 12.79 9.56 -15.10
CA TYR A 99 13.97 8.68 -15.13
C TYR A 99 13.69 7.34 -15.82
N LEU A 100 12.52 6.76 -15.56
CA LEU A 100 12.17 5.41 -16.00
C LEU A 100 12.30 5.21 -17.53
N PRO A 101 11.81 6.10 -18.42
CA PRO A 101 12.02 5.96 -19.87
C PRO A 101 13.49 5.97 -20.29
N VAL A 102 14.34 6.75 -19.61
CA VAL A 102 15.79 6.81 -19.90
C VAL A 102 16.45 5.51 -19.46
N LEU A 103 16.11 5.02 -18.26
CA LEU A 103 16.60 3.76 -17.72
C LEU A 103 16.18 2.56 -18.58
N LEU A 104 14.93 2.54 -19.07
CA LEU A 104 14.44 1.51 -19.97
C LEU A 104 15.23 1.44 -21.29
N GLY A 105 15.90 2.53 -21.67
CA GLY A 105 16.86 2.55 -22.78
C GLY A 105 18.04 1.61 -22.58
N LEU A 106 18.48 1.38 -21.34
CA LEU A 106 19.60 0.47 -21.01
C LEU A 106 19.22 -1.00 -21.16
N VAL A 107 17.94 -1.34 -21.00
CA VAL A 107 17.44 -2.74 -21.05
C VAL A 107 16.76 -3.09 -22.38
N LYS A 108 16.75 -2.16 -23.34
CA LYS A 108 16.08 -2.35 -24.62
C LYS A 108 16.80 -3.43 -25.46
N HIS A 109 16.05 -4.42 -25.94
CA HIS A 109 16.51 -5.48 -26.86
C HIS A 109 17.75 -6.28 -26.42
N GLY A 110 17.88 -6.60 -25.12
CA GLY A 110 19.02 -7.40 -24.65
C GLY A 110 20.35 -6.67 -24.82
N SER A 111 20.32 -5.34 -24.63
CA SER A 111 21.50 -4.49 -24.78
C SER A 111 22.65 -5.00 -23.90
N GLU A 112 23.87 -4.90 -24.43
CA GLU A 112 25.12 -5.19 -23.70
C GLU A 112 25.33 -4.25 -22.50
N LEU A 113 24.46 -3.25 -22.30
CA LEU A 113 24.50 -2.30 -21.19
C LEU A 113 23.77 -2.82 -19.94
N THR A 114 22.99 -3.90 -20.09
CA THR A 114 22.11 -4.41 -19.02
C THR A 114 22.88 -4.64 -17.72
N ASP A 115 24.08 -5.21 -17.78
CA ASP A 115 24.86 -5.57 -16.60
C ASP A 115 26.11 -4.68 -16.41
N LYS A 116 26.18 -3.52 -17.09
CA LYS A 116 27.37 -2.65 -17.04
C LYS A 116 27.44 -1.77 -15.80
N VAL A 117 26.31 -1.42 -15.21
CA VAL A 117 26.25 -0.51 -14.06
C VAL A 117 25.83 -1.30 -12.83
N GLU A 118 26.65 -1.20 -11.78
CA GLU A 118 26.32 -1.72 -10.47
C GLU A 118 25.45 -0.72 -9.70
N PHE A 119 24.20 -1.10 -9.47
CA PHE A 119 23.23 -0.25 -8.80
C PHE A 119 23.13 -0.58 -7.31
N VAL A 120 23.19 0.44 -6.48
CA VAL A 120 23.21 0.31 -5.02
C VAL A 120 21.96 0.95 -4.39
N TRP A 121 21.27 0.18 -3.55
CA TRP A 121 20.08 0.58 -2.80
C TRP A 121 20.16 0.12 -1.34
N THR A 122 19.61 0.92 -0.44
CA THR A 122 19.46 0.57 0.99
C THR A 122 17.99 0.55 1.36
N ASN A 123 17.56 -0.43 2.15
CA ASN A 123 16.23 -0.43 2.75
C ASN A 123 16.23 0.40 4.04
N GLN A 124 15.36 1.40 4.12
CA GLN A 124 15.24 2.24 5.30
C GLN A 124 14.86 1.47 6.59
N GLU A 125 14.11 0.39 6.47
CA GLU A 125 13.69 -0.41 7.62
C GLU A 125 14.69 -1.54 7.95
N ASP A 126 15.71 -1.71 7.11
CA ASP A 126 16.80 -2.67 7.29
C ASP A 126 18.11 -2.16 6.67
N ASP A 127 18.80 -1.30 7.42
CA ASP A 127 20.09 -0.73 7.00
C ASP A 127 21.19 -1.79 6.81
N ALA A 128 21.01 -3.01 7.33
CA ALA A 128 21.95 -4.11 7.12
C ALA A 128 21.81 -4.76 5.74
N GLU A 129 20.70 -4.52 5.02
CA GLU A 129 20.41 -5.06 3.69
C GLU A 129 20.68 -4.04 2.57
N GLU A 130 21.85 -3.39 2.58
CA GLU A 130 22.34 -2.73 1.38
C GLU A 130 22.55 -3.76 0.27
N THR A 131 22.05 -3.46 -0.92
CA THR A 131 22.07 -4.36 -2.07
C THR A 131 22.72 -3.68 -3.25
N SER A 132 23.77 -4.34 -3.76
CA SER A 132 24.59 -3.90 -4.88
C SER A 132 24.49 -4.96 -5.99
N ILE A 133 23.84 -4.62 -7.11
CA ILE A 133 23.59 -5.57 -8.19
C ILE A 133 23.85 -4.89 -9.54
N ALA A 134 24.73 -5.51 -10.34
CA ALA A 134 25.03 -5.09 -11.70
C ALA A 134 23.97 -5.56 -12.69
N ASN A 135 22.80 -4.94 -12.65
CA ASN A 135 21.71 -5.25 -13.57
C ASN A 135 20.70 -4.08 -13.67
N ALA A 136 20.42 -3.62 -14.89
CA ALA A 136 19.53 -2.49 -15.12
C ALA A 136 18.05 -2.87 -14.93
N TRP A 137 17.66 -4.15 -15.08
CA TRP A 137 16.30 -4.58 -14.70
C TRP A 137 16.10 -4.56 -13.19
N TYR A 138 17.15 -4.80 -12.39
CA TYR A 138 17.12 -4.60 -10.95
C TYR A 138 16.93 -3.11 -10.57
N GLU A 139 17.57 -2.17 -11.27
CA GLU A 139 17.31 -0.74 -11.09
C GLU A 139 15.85 -0.40 -11.42
N VAL A 140 15.33 -0.91 -12.55
CA VAL A 140 13.92 -0.71 -12.96
C VAL A 140 12.97 -1.24 -11.88
N LEU A 141 13.24 -2.44 -11.36
CA LEU A 141 12.45 -3.05 -10.29
C LEU A 141 12.45 -2.19 -9.02
N SER A 142 13.63 -1.72 -8.61
CA SER A 142 13.79 -0.88 -7.42
C SER A 142 13.10 0.48 -7.57
N VAL A 143 13.15 1.08 -8.76
CA VAL A 143 12.42 2.31 -9.10
C VAL A 143 10.91 2.09 -8.99
N LEU A 144 10.36 1.06 -9.63
CA LEU A 144 8.92 0.76 -9.55
C LEU A 144 8.45 0.49 -8.11
N HIS A 145 9.26 -0.23 -7.34
CA HIS A 145 8.99 -0.47 -5.93
C HIS A 145 8.93 0.86 -5.14
N LEU A 146 9.94 1.74 -5.30
CA LEU A 146 9.95 3.05 -4.64
C LEU A 146 8.73 3.90 -5.06
N MET A 147 8.37 3.92 -6.34
CA MET A 147 7.19 4.64 -6.81
C MET A 147 5.91 4.17 -6.11
N ALA A 148 5.75 2.85 -5.94
CA ALA A 148 4.62 2.29 -5.19
C ALA A 148 4.64 2.72 -3.71
N MET A 149 5.81 2.70 -3.04
CA MET A 149 5.92 3.10 -1.63
C MET A 149 5.64 4.59 -1.40
N LEU A 150 6.00 5.44 -2.36
CA LEU A 150 5.63 6.85 -2.36
C LEU A 150 4.12 7.03 -2.49
N CYS A 151 3.45 6.25 -3.34
CA CYS A 151 1.99 6.24 -3.42
C CYS A 151 1.34 5.78 -2.09
N PHE A 152 1.85 4.74 -1.43
CA PHE A 152 1.38 4.35 -0.09
C PHE A 152 1.52 5.50 0.93
N SER A 153 2.65 6.20 0.89
CA SER A 153 2.93 7.35 1.76
C SER A 153 1.98 8.53 1.49
N GLU A 154 1.73 8.84 0.21
CA GLU A 154 0.81 9.89 -0.20
C GLU A 154 -0.64 9.57 0.18
N ALA A 155 -1.09 8.34 -0.06
CA ALA A 155 -2.41 7.88 0.35
C ALA A 155 -2.58 7.97 1.87
N ASN A 156 -1.57 7.59 2.65
CA ASN A 156 -1.58 7.76 4.10
C ASN A 156 -1.77 9.23 4.50
N LEU A 157 -1.04 10.16 3.89
CA LEU A 157 -1.17 11.61 4.15
C LEU A 157 -2.57 12.15 3.83
N LEU A 158 -3.17 11.69 2.72
CA LEU A 158 -4.55 12.07 2.33
C LEU A 158 -5.59 11.58 3.34
N LEU A 159 -5.31 10.47 4.02
CA LEU A 159 -6.20 9.84 4.99
C LEU A 159 -5.96 10.29 6.44
N LEU A 160 -4.99 11.19 6.68
CA LEU A 160 -4.81 11.79 8.00
C LEU A 160 -5.96 12.77 8.30
N PRO A 161 -6.59 12.68 9.48
CA PRO A 161 -7.61 13.65 9.88
C PRO A 161 -7.03 15.07 9.95
N LYS A 162 -7.68 16.03 9.29
CA LYS A 162 -7.32 17.45 9.40
C LYS A 162 -7.93 18.04 10.68
N ALA A 163 -7.19 18.91 11.37
CA ALA A 163 -7.67 19.59 12.57
C ALA A 163 -8.96 20.37 12.24
N ALA A 164 -10.02 20.17 13.02
CA ALA A 164 -11.25 20.91 12.83
C ALA A 164 -11.06 22.35 13.30
N ILE A 165 -11.35 23.31 12.42
CA ILE A 165 -11.29 24.74 12.73
C ILE A 165 -12.41 25.12 13.73
N ASP A 166 -13.50 24.33 13.79
CA ASP A 166 -14.74 24.66 14.52
C ASP A 166 -15.18 23.62 15.56
N GLY A 167 -14.26 23.03 16.33
CA GLY A 167 -14.60 22.16 17.47
C GLY A 167 -15.30 20.82 17.13
N HIS A 168 -15.42 20.48 15.85
CA HIS A 168 -15.88 19.17 15.38
C HIS A 168 -14.78 18.12 15.51
N GLN A 169 -15.15 16.83 15.57
CA GLN A 169 -14.16 15.76 15.53
C GLN A 169 -13.38 15.81 14.20
N PRO A 170 -12.03 15.63 14.22
CA PRO A 170 -11.23 15.53 13.01
C PRO A 170 -11.80 14.45 12.08
N ARG A 171 -12.07 14.80 10.82
CA ARG A 171 -12.59 13.85 9.82
C ARG A 171 -11.81 14.00 8.52
N VAL A 172 -11.61 12.87 7.85
CA VAL A 172 -11.05 12.83 6.49
C VAL A 172 -12.12 13.31 5.51
N LEU A 173 -11.76 14.22 4.62
CA LEU A 173 -12.68 14.73 3.60
C LEU A 173 -13.00 13.63 2.58
N GLU A 174 -14.23 13.62 2.06
CA GLU A 174 -14.64 12.60 1.08
C GLU A 174 -13.81 12.65 -0.21
N GLU A 175 -13.44 13.84 -0.66
CA GLU A 175 -12.52 14.05 -1.79
C GLU A 175 -11.14 13.43 -1.54
N SER A 176 -10.61 13.54 -0.31
CA SER A 176 -9.32 12.95 0.05
C SER A 176 -9.40 11.43 0.09
N ARG A 177 -10.54 10.86 0.50
CA ARG A 177 -10.80 9.41 0.40
C ARG A 177 -10.82 8.93 -1.06
N ARG A 178 -11.47 9.68 -1.97
CA ARG A 178 -11.48 9.35 -3.41
C ARG A 178 -10.08 9.45 -4.01
N ALA A 179 -9.34 10.53 -3.73
CA ALA A 179 -7.97 10.69 -4.19
C ALA A 179 -7.06 9.57 -3.67
N ALA A 180 -7.21 9.15 -2.41
CA ALA A 180 -6.45 8.02 -1.86
C ALA A 180 -6.72 6.71 -2.59
N ILE A 181 -7.97 6.46 -3.03
CA ILE A 181 -8.30 5.28 -3.87
C ILE A 181 -7.51 5.31 -5.18
N ASP A 182 -7.47 6.45 -5.87
CA ASP A 182 -6.73 6.58 -7.14
C ASP A 182 -5.22 6.37 -6.94
N VAL A 183 -4.67 6.89 -5.84
CA VAL A 183 -3.26 6.70 -5.47
C VAL A 183 -2.95 5.23 -5.16
N PHE A 184 -3.84 4.51 -4.46
CA PHE A 184 -3.67 3.07 -4.24
C PHE A 184 -3.74 2.25 -5.54
N LEU A 185 -4.64 2.61 -6.47
CA LEU A 185 -4.69 1.98 -7.79
C LEU A 185 -3.38 2.19 -8.56
N LYS A 186 -2.79 3.40 -8.47
CA LYS A 186 -1.48 3.70 -9.04
C LYS A 186 -0.37 2.85 -8.42
N ALA A 187 -0.36 2.70 -7.09
CA ALA A 187 0.59 1.82 -6.39
C ALA A 187 0.48 0.35 -6.84
N ALA A 188 -0.74 -0.18 -6.91
CA ALA A 188 -0.99 -1.54 -7.39
C ALA A 188 -0.51 -1.72 -8.84
N GLY A 189 -0.74 -0.73 -9.71
CA GLY A 189 -0.29 -0.75 -11.10
C GLY A 189 1.23 -0.79 -11.25
N TYR A 190 1.99 -0.05 -10.42
CA TYR A 190 3.45 -0.13 -10.44
C TYR A 190 3.96 -1.52 -10.01
N LEU A 191 3.37 -2.08 -8.96
CA LEU A 191 3.74 -3.40 -8.45
C LEU A 191 3.35 -4.52 -9.43
N ASP A 192 2.17 -4.44 -10.05
CA ASP A 192 1.74 -5.38 -11.08
C ASP A 192 2.67 -5.32 -12.31
N CYS A 193 3.07 -4.12 -12.74
CA CYS A 193 4.07 -3.96 -13.80
C CYS A 193 5.41 -4.59 -13.42
N ALA A 194 5.86 -4.39 -12.18
CA ALA A 194 7.08 -5.01 -11.67
C ALA A 194 7.01 -6.55 -11.73
N ILE A 195 5.91 -7.14 -11.28
CA ILE A 195 5.69 -8.60 -11.25
C ILE A 195 5.55 -9.17 -12.66
N SER A 196 4.72 -8.55 -13.50
CA SER A 196 4.31 -9.10 -14.79
C SER A 196 5.31 -8.83 -15.91
N HIS A 197 6.10 -7.76 -15.81
CA HIS A 197 6.93 -7.29 -16.93
C HIS A 197 8.41 -7.12 -16.60
N VAL A 198 8.78 -6.92 -15.33
CA VAL A 198 10.18 -6.68 -14.93
C VAL A 198 10.82 -7.92 -14.35
N LEU A 199 10.23 -8.53 -13.32
CA LEU A 199 10.76 -9.74 -12.68
C LEU A 199 11.07 -10.87 -13.68
N PRO A 200 10.21 -11.18 -14.69
CA PRO A 200 10.51 -12.23 -15.68
C PRO A 200 11.72 -11.91 -16.57
N ARG A 201 12.17 -10.66 -16.62
CA ARG A 201 13.34 -10.21 -17.40
C ARG A 201 14.64 -10.31 -16.61
N ILE A 202 14.58 -10.48 -15.29
CA ILE A 202 15.75 -10.63 -14.44
C ILE A 202 16.20 -12.11 -14.48
N PRO A 203 17.46 -12.39 -14.85
CA PRO A 203 18.01 -13.75 -14.83
C PRO A 203 17.82 -14.44 -13.48
N SER A 204 17.69 -15.77 -13.47
CA SER A 204 17.37 -16.51 -12.25
C SER A 204 18.46 -16.40 -11.19
N GLU A 205 19.70 -16.26 -11.62
CA GLU A 205 20.91 -16.07 -10.83
C GLU A 205 20.84 -14.73 -10.09
N VAL A 206 20.43 -13.67 -10.79
CA VAL A 206 20.27 -12.33 -10.22
C VAL A 206 19.03 -12.27 -9.34
N ARG A 207 17.93 -12.96 -9.69
CA ARG A 207 16.71 -13.03 -8.86
C ARG A 207 16.96 -13.60 -7.47
N ARG A 208 17.91 -14.54 -7.33
CA ARG A 208 18.31 -15.12 -6.03
C ARG A 208 19.07 -14.13 -5.13
N LEU A 209 19.60 -13.05 -5.71
CA LEU A 209 20.28 -11.99 -4.98
C LEU A 209 19.33 -10.87 -4.55
N LEU A 210 18.07 -10.92 -4.98
CA LEU A 210 17.10 -9.89 -4.62
C LEU A 210 16.83 -9.94 -3.11
N PRO A 211 16.78 -8.78 -2.44
CA PRO A 211 16.38 -8.68 -1.05
C PRO A 211 14.91 -9.06 -0.88
N ILE A 212 14.51 -9.41 0.34
CA ILE A 212 13.19 -9.96 0.63
C ILE A 212 12.05 -8.96 0.33
N ASP A 213 12.33 -7.66 0.40
CA ASP A 213 11.38 -6.61 0.04
C ASP A 213 11.07 -6.56 -1.46
N LEU A 214 11.98 -7.06 -2.31
CA LEU A 214 11.80 -7.23 -3.75
C LEU A 214 11.44 -8.66 -4.17
N ALA A 215 11.24 -9.57 -3.22
CA ALA A 215 10.74 -10.92 -3.50
C ALA A 215 9.36 -10.85 -4.18
N GLU A 216 9.11 -11.75 -5.14
CA GLU A 216 7.88 -11.73 -5.95
C GLU A 216 6.63 -11.80 -5.07
N GLU A 217 6.68 -12.63 -4.03
CA GLU A 217 5.62 -12.84 -3.05
C GLU A 217 5.36 -11.57 -2.24
N ASN A 218 6.40 -10.80 -1.92
CA ASN A 218 6.25 -9.53 -1.20
C ASN A 218 5.59 -8.49 -2.10
N LEU A 219 6.04 -8.38 -3.36
CA LEU A 219 5.46 -7.48 -4.34
C LEU A 219 3.98 -7.81 -4.60
N ARG A 220 3.64 -9.10 -4.71
CA ARG A 220 2.24 -9.57 -4.84
C ARG A 220 1.42 -9.19 -3.60
N ALA A 221 1.98 -9.40 -2.40
CA ALA A 221 1.32 -9.01 -1.16
C ALA A 221 1.04 -7.50 -1.10
N LEU A 222 2.01 -6.67 -1.47
CA LEU A 222 1.86 -5.22 -1.52
C LEU A 222 0.86 -4.76 -2.59
N SER A 223 0.85 -5.38 -3.76
CA SER A 223 -0.11 -5.06 -4.83
C SER A 223 -1.53 -5.34 -4.35
N MET A 224 -1.75 -6.50 -3.74
CA MET A 224 -3.05 -6.87 -3.18
C MET A 224 -3.44 -6.04 -1.96
N GLN A 225 -2.48 -5.61 -1.14
CA GLN A 225 -2.71 -4.65 -0.07
C GLN A 225 -3.24 -3.32 -0.61
N ALA A 226 -2.61 -2.76 -1.65
CA ALA A 226 -3.06 -1.49 -2.24
C ALA A 226 -4.51 -1.59 -2.74
N LEU A 227 -4.84 -2.66 -3.46
CA LEU A 227 -6.22 -2.93 -3.90
C LEU A 227 -7.17 -3.10 -2.71
N GLY A 228 -6.76 -3.87 -1.69
CA GLY A 228 -7.55 -4.10 -0.48
C GLY A 228 -7.87 -2.82 0.28
N GLN A 229 -6.93 -1.88 0.36
CA GLN A 229 -7.15 -0.57 0.98
C GLN A 229 -8.06 0.33 0.16
N GLY A 230 -7.92 0.32 -1.17
CA GLY A 230 -8.87 1.02 -2.04
C GLY A 230 -10.32 0.53 -1.83
N VAL A 231 -10.52 -0.78 -1.72
CA VAL A 231 -11.84 -1.37 -1.45
C VAL A 231 -12.35 -1.05 -0.04
N ASP A 232 -11.47 -1.04 0.98
CA ASP A 232 -11.80 -0.66 2.36
C ASP A 232 -12.35 0.77 2.43
N ILE A 233 -11.69 1.71 1.75
CA ILE A 233 -12.16 3.09 1.67
C ILE A 233 -13.52 3.19 0.95
N GLN A 234 -13.69 2.46 -0.16
CA GLN A 234 -14.98 2.41 -0.87
C GLN A 234 -16.09 1.85 0.01
N LEU A 235 -15.80 0.82 0.81
CA LEU A 235 -16.75 0.26 1.77
C LEU A 235 -17.11 1.30 2.84
N GLY A 236 -16.12 1.99 3.42
CA GLY A 236 -16.36 3.09 4.37
C GLY A 236 -17.25 4.19 3.79
N MET A 237 -16.99 4.61 2.55
CA MET A 237 -17.84 5.58 1.85
C MET A 237 -19.26 5.05 1.59
N ALA A 238 -19.41 3.76 1.25
CA ALA A 238 -20.71 3.13 1.09
C ALA A 238 -21.47 3.07 2.43
N ILE A 239 -20.79 2.84 3.55
CA ILE A 239 -21.39 2.84 4.88
C ILE A 239 -21.98 4.21 5.22
N ASP A 240 -21.22 5.28 4.96
CA ASP A 240 -21.63 6.66 5.18
C ASP A 240 -22.77 7.11 4.24
N SER A 241 -22.92 6.45 3.09
CA SER A 241 -23.90 6.81 2.07
C SER A 241 -25.29 6.21 2.35
N PRO A 242 -26.35 7.04 2.50
CA PRO A 242 -27.71 6.55 2.64
C PRO A 242 -28.25 5.91 1.35
N LYS A 243 -27.60 6.14 0.21
CA LYS A 243 -27.98 5.59 -1.10
C LYS A 243 -27.42 4.19 -1.34
N ALA A 244 -26.41 3.75 -0.58
CA ALA A 244 -25.78 2.46 -0.78
C ALA A 244 -26.60 1.35 -0.09
N THR A 245 -27.06 0.38 -0.88
CA THR A 245 -27.81 -0.77 -0.38
C THR A 245 -26.91 -1.72 0.42
N LEU A 246 -27.52 -2.58 1.26
CA LEU A 246 -26.76 -3.63 1.95
C LEU A 246 -26.05 -4.58 0.98
N ALA A 247 -26.66 -4.86 -0.18
CA ALA A 247 -26.04 -5.69 -1.22
C ALA A 247 -24.71 -5.08 -1.73
N VAL A 248 -24.65 -3.75 -1.91
CA VAL A 248 -23.42 -3.05 -2.30
C VAL A 248 -22.36 -3.18 -1.20
N LYS A 249 -22.72 -2.92 0.06
CA LYS A 249 -21.80 -3.04 1.22
C LYS A 249 -21.27 -4.47 1.36
N ARG A 250 -22.15 -5.47 1.20
CA ARG A 250 -21.78 -6.88 1.23
C ARG A 250 -20.82 -7.26 0.12
N ARG A 251 -21.05 -6.76 -1.11
CA ARG A 251 -20.18 -7.01 -2.27
C ARG A 251 -18.80 -6.42 -2.03
N LEU A 252 -18.70 -5.16 -1.63
CA LEU A 252 -17.43 -4.51 -1.33
C LEU A 252 -16.66 -5.26 -0.24
N ALA A 253 -17.32 -5.64 0.86
CA ALA A 253 -16.68 -6.45 1.90
C ALA A 253 -16.19 -7.81 1.37
N CYS A 254 -16.92 -8.44 0.45
CA CYS A 254 -16.49 -9.68 -0.22
C CYS A 254 -15.25 -9.48 -1.09
N GLU A 255 -15.20 -8.40 -1.87
CA GLU A 255 -14.01 -8.07 -2.68
C GLU A 255 -12.82 -7.78 -1.77
N MET A 256 -13.04 -7.09 -0.65
CA MET A 256 -12.02 -6.85 0.37
C MET A 256 -11.44 -8.17 0.91
N VAL A 257 -12.29 -9.16 1.21
CA VAL A 257 -11.86 -10.51 1.63
C VAL A 257 -10.96 -11.15 0.57
N LYS A 258 -11.30 -11.06 -0.72
CA LYS A 258 -10.48 -11.63 -1.80
C LYS A 258 -9.11 -10.96 -1.86
N CYS A 259 -9.06 -9.63 -1.79
CA CYS A 259 -7.80 -8.88 -1.83
C CYS A 259 -6.88 -9.29 -0.67
N TRP A 260 -7.39 -9.25 0.56
CA TRP A 260 -6.59 -9.56 1.74
C TRP A 260 -6.22 -11.05 1.86
N HIS A 261 -7.06 -11.95 1.33
CA HIS A 261 -6.70 -13.36 1.22
C HIS A 261 -5.49 -13.58 0.31
N GLN A 262 -5.50 -13.01 -0.89
CA GLN A 262 -4.38 -13.14 -1.82
C GLN A 262 -3.10 -12.47 -1.29
N ALA A 263 -3.25 -11.34 -0.57
CA ALA A 263 -2.14 -10.71 0.14
C ALA A 263 -1.56 -11.64 1.21
N GLN A 264 -2.42 -12.28 2.01
CA GLN A 264 -2.02 -13.23 3.04
C GLN A 264 -1.33 -14.47 2.45
N ASP A 265 -1.91 -15.04 1.41
CA ASP A 265 -1.37 -16.24 0.75
C ASP A 265 0.02 -15.98 0.16
N SER A 266 0.27 -14.76 -0.31
CA SER A 266 1.59 -14.36 -0.82
C SER A 266 2.58 -14.15 0.32
N ILE A 267 2.24 -13.30 1.31
CA ILE A 267 3.21 -12.92 2.36
C ILE A 267 3.55 -14.05 3.35
N THR A 268 2.69 -15.06 3.48
CA THR A 268 2.96 -16.23 4.35
C THR A 268 3.96 -17.21 3.77
N GLN A 269 4.30 -17.07 2.48
CA GLN A 269 5.37 -17.85 1.83
C GLN A 269 6.76 -17.32 2.19
N LEU A 270 6.85 -16.11 2.77
CA LEU A 270 8.09 -15.46 3.14
C LEU A 270 8.44 -15.73 4.60
N ALA A 271 9.71 -16.04 4.85
CA ALA A 271 10.28 -16.18 6.18
C ALA A 271 10.97 -14.86 6.57
N PHE A 272 10.31 -14.05 7.39
CA PHE A 272 10.93 -12.88 8.00
C PHE A 272 11.58 -13.27 9.34
N SER A 273 12.81 -12.82 9.58
CA SER A 273 13.53 -13.07 10.84
C SER A 273 12.95 -12.26 11.99
N ASP A 274 12.62 -10.99 11.74
CA ASP A 274 12.06 -10.01 12.68
C ASP A 274 11.72 -8.69 11.95
N GLY A 275 11.44 -7.63 12.71
CA GLY A 275 11.35 -6.27 12.15
C GLY A 275 10.07 -5.97 11.35
N TRP A 276 10.24 -5.28 10.22
CA TRP A 276 9.15 -4.72 9.43
C TRP A 276 8.28 -5.78 8.75
N GLY A 277 8.87 -6.90 8.34
CA GLY A 277 8.16 -7.98 7.66
C GLY A 277 7.12 -8.67 8.53
N LEU A 278 7.46 -8.92 9.81
CA LEU A 278 6.48 -9.44 10.77
C LEU A 278 5.33 -8.45 11.02
N LYS A 279 5.62 -7.14 11.08
CA LYS A 279 4.57 -6.11 11.20
C LYS A 279 3.64 -6.14 9.99
N HIS A 280 4.20 -6.29 8.79
CA HIS A 280 3.43 -6.38 7.55
C HIS A 280 2.52 -7.61 7.51
N GLN A 281 3.04 -8.79 7.90
CA GLN A 281 2.26 -10.02 8.04
C GLN A 281 1.11 -9.87 9.03
N LEU A 282 1.37 -9.25 10.20
CA LEU A 282 0.35 -9.00 11.20
C LEU A 282 -0.72 -8.02 10.70
N PHE A 283 -0.31 -6.96 9.99
CA PHE A 283 -1.23 -6.01 9.40
C PHE A 283 -2.17 -6.67 8.38
N ILE A 284 -1.63 -7.46 7.45
CA ILE A 284 -2.43 -8.20 6.46
C ILE A 284 -3.37 -9.19 7.15
N LYS A 285 -2.89 -9.93 8.16
CA LYS A 285 -3.72 -10.88 8.92
C LYS A 285 -4.89 -10.17 9.60
N TRP A 286 -4.63 -9.03 10.25
CA TRP A 286 -5.67 -8.21 10.87
C TRP A 286 -6.71 -7.77 9.84
N LYS A 287 -6.26 -7.18 8.72
CA LYS A 287 -7.15 -6.70 7.66
C LYS A 287 -7.97 -7.80 7.00
N TYR A 288 -7.41 -9.00 6.86
CA TYR A 288 -8.15 -10.15 6.37
C TYR A 288 -9.29 -10.59 7.30
N VAL A 289 -9.04 -10.63 8.61
CA VAL A 289 -10.06 -10.97 9.62
C VAL A 289 -11.13 -9.88 9.68
N GLU A 290 -10.73 -8.61 9.64
CA GLU A 290 -11.66 -7.47 9.57
C GLU A 290 -12.58 -7.56 8.35
N ALA A 291 -12.03 -7.87 7.16
CA ALA A 291 -12.81 -8.03 5.95
C ALA A 291 -13.81 -9.19 6.04
N LYS A 292 -13.40 -10.33 6.62
CA LYS A 292 -14.30 -11.47 6.87
C LYS A 292 -15.45 -11.08 7.80
N ALA A 293 -15.16 -10.38 8.89
CA ALA A 293 -16.17 -9.92 9.82
C ALA A 293 -17.18 -8.99 9.15
N ALA A 294 -16.71 -8.02 8.36
CA ALA A 294 -17.58 -7.11 7.60
C ALA A 294 -18.45 -7.87 6.58
N ALA A 295 -17.88 -8.84 5.87
CA ALA A 295 -18.58 -9.68 4.93
C ALA A 295 -19.72 -10.48 5.59
N TYR A 296 -19.46 -11.15 6.71
CA TYR A 296 -20.50 -11.87 7.46
C TYR A 296 -21.55 -10.94 8.05
N TYR A 297 -21.14 -9.79 8.58
CA TYR A 297 -22.04 -8.80 9.16
C TYR A 297 -23.09 -8.32 8.15
N TYR A 298 -22.66 -7.83 6.98
CA TYR A 298 -23.60 -7.37 5.95
C TYR A 298 -24.44 -8.51 5.36
N HIS A 299 -23.92 -9.75 5.36
CA HIS A 299 -24.72 -10.90 4.95
C HIS A 299 -25.85 -11.15 5.93
N GLY A 300 -25.55 -11.13 7.23
CA GLY A 300 -26.55 -11.27 8.29
C GLY A 300 -27.63 -10.18 8.21
N MET A 301 -27.25 -8.93 7.97
CA MET A 301 -28.21 -7.84 7.81
C MET A 301 -29.15 -8.05 6.60
N ILE A 302 -28.64 -8.55 5.47
CA ILE A 302 -29.47 -8.86 4.30
C ILE A 302 -30.49 -9.97 4.62
N LEU A 303 -30.06 -11.00 5.37
CA LEU A 303 -30.94 -12.10 5.79
C LEU A 303 -32.02 -11.65 6.78
N ASP A 304 -31.75 -10.59 7.57
CA ASP A 304 -32.71 -9.98 8.49
C ASP A 304 -33.72 -9.08 7.76
N GLU A 305 -33.28 -8.28 6.78
CA GLU A 305 -34.19 -7.47 5.95
C GLU A 305 -35.15 -8.32 5.11
N GLY A 306 -34.76 -9.56 4.77
CA GLY A 306 -35.55 -10.47 3.96
C GLY A 306 -36.65 -11.25 4.69
N ASN A 307 -36.82 -11.15 6.03
CA ASN A 307 -37.69 -12.09 6.74
C ASN A 307 -38.35 -11.56 8.04
N THR A 308 -39.69 -11.54 8.09
CA THR A 308 -40.51 -11.39 9.30
C THR A 308 -40.76 -12.76 9.95
N GLU A 309 -39.94 -13.17 10.94
CA GLU A 309 -40.16 -14.28 11.91
C GLU A 309 -39.37 -15.61 11.76
N LYS A 310 -38.59 -15.89 10.70
CA LYS A 310 -37.97 -17.25 10.54
C LYS A 310 -36.44 -17.38 10.43
N SER A 311 -35.64 -16.31 10.56
CA SER A 311 -34.17 -16.36 10.36
C SER A 311 -33.30 -16.04 11.58
N HIS A 312 -33.86 -15.96 12.79
CA HIS A 312 -33.06 -15.68 14.00
C HIS A 312 -31.95 -16.71 14.30
N GLY A 313 -32.09 -17.96 13.81
CA GLY A 313 -31.08 -19.01 13.98
C GLY A 313 -29.81 -18.84 13.14
N MET A 314 -29.90 -18.31 11.91
CA MET A 314 -28.73 -18.13 11.02
C MET A 314 -27.99 -16.81 11.26
N ALA A 315 -28.69 -15.75 11.69
CA ALA A 315 -28.05 -14.48 12.07
C ALA A 315 -27.17 -14.64 13.32
N CYS A 316 -27.57 -15.51 14.25
CA CYS A 316 -26.79 -15.83 15.45
C CYS A 316 -25.56 -16.71 15.12
N SER A 317 -25.64 -17.64 14.17
CA SER A 317 -24.49 -18.48 13.80
C SER A 317 -23.40 -17.71 13.03
N GLY A 318 -23.79 -16.76 12.16
CA GLY A 318 -22.83 -15.85 11.52
C GLY A 318 -22.09 -14.92 12.50
N SER A 319 -22.78 -14.52 13.57
CA SER A 319 -22.22 -13.70 14.66
C SER A 319 -21.40 -14.53 15.67
N ALA A 320 -21.63 -15.83 15.76
CA ALA A 320 -20.85 -16.75 16.60
C ALA A 320 -19.52 -17.14 15.93
N SER A 321 -19.50 -17.29 14.60
CA SER A 321 -18.25 -17.53 13.83
C SER A 321 -17.26 -16.35 13.88
N SER A 322 -17.71 -15.12 14.14
CA SER A 322 -16.81 -13.98 14.39
C SER A 322 -16.23 -13.94 15.81
N ARG A 323 -16.81 -14.68 16.76
CA ARG A 323 -16.31 -14.81 18.15
C ARG A 323 -15.38 -16.01 18.35
N GLY A 324 -15.33 -16.94 17.40
CA GLY A 324 -14.49 -18.15 17.46
C GLY A 324 -13.04 -17.97 16.99
N VAL A 325 -12.58 -16.73 16.77
CA VAL A 325 -11.21 -16.42 16.30
C VAL A 325 -10.47 -15.55 17.33
N SER A 326 -10.73 -15.77 18.63
CA SER A 326 -9.91 -15.25 19.73
C SER A 326 -8.84 -16.26 20.10
#